data_AF-A0A0H2MEQ3-F1
#
_entry.id   AF-A0A0H2MEQ3-F1
#
_cell.length_a   1.000
_cell.length_b   1.000
_cell.length_c   1.000
_cell.angle_alpha   90.00
_cell.angle_beta   90.00
_cell.angle_gamma   90.00
#
_symmetry.space_group_name_H-M   'P 1'
#
loop_
_entity.id
_entity.type
_entity.pdbx_description
1 polymer ?
#
loop_
_entity_poly.entity_id
_entity_poly.type
_entity_poly.pdbx_seq_one_letter_code
_entity_poly.pdbx_strand_id
1 'polypeptide(L)'
;MEDNSWIEVLTAIGSVATPILVLFLSSIGWKAKKDIERKVELENKLRDDRIDIYNQILDPFIILLMPETAWRSDKKNKGKNKEEIATNNMLSLEYRRYGFKLALMANDAVVLSYNNLMQHIYNIQENEETDFVPLLKLLGEFLVEIRKSMGNESTKLNHWDMCEWWMSDARKIKNGQL
;
A
#
# COMPACT_ATOMS: atom_id res chain seq x y z
N MET A 1 -33.84 36.38 -55.01
CA MET A 1 -32.81 37.09 -54.22
C MET A 1 -32.96 36.80 -52.72
N GLU A 2 -33.45 35.62 -52.32
CA GLU A 2 -33.63 35.25 -50.89
C GLU A 2 -32.64 34.18 -50.39
N ASP A 3 -32.11 33.32 -51.25
CA ASP A 3 -31.26 32.19 -50.82
C ASP A 3 -29.89 32.60 -50.24
N ASN A 4 -29.33 33.74 -50.65
CA ASN A 4 -28.01 34.18 -50.17
C ASN A 4 -28.04 34.70 -48.72
N SER A 5 -29.16 35.28 -48.27
CA SER A 5 -29.26 35.88 -46.95
C SER A 5 -29.24 34.84 -45.82
N TRP A 6 -29.82 33.66 -46.04
CA TRP A 6 -29.84 32.60 -45.04
C TRP A 6 -28.48 31.94 -44.83
N ILE A 7 -27.71 31.77 -45.91
CA ILE A 7 -26.35 31.25 -45.85
C ILE A 7 -25.42 32.25 -45.14
N GLU A 8 -25.57 33.55 -45.40
CA GLU A 8 -24.80 34.60 -44.72
C GLU A 8 -25.13 34.67 -43.22
N VAL A 9 -26.40 34.57 -42.84
CA VAL A 9 -26.82 34.52 -41.42
C VAL A 9 -26.27 33.26 -40.73
N LEU A 10 -26.34 32.10 -41.39
CA LEU A 10 -25.80 30.85 -40.84
C LEU A 10 -24.27 30.91 -40.68
N THR A 11 -23.57 31.52 -41.65
CA THR A 11 -22.12 31.68 -41.63
C THR A 11 -21.70 32.67 -40.53
N ALA A 12 -22.44 33.76 -40.37
CA ALA A 12 -22.22 34.73 -39.30
C ALA A 12 -22.45 34.10 -37.91
N ILE A 13 -23.52 33.33 -37.74
CA ILE A 13 -23.78 32.57 -36.51
C ILE A 13 -22.66 31.57 -36.24
N GLY A 14 -22.21 30.81 -37.25
CA GLY A 14 -21.08 29.88 -37.11
C GLY A 14 -19.79 30.57 -36.68
N SER A 15 -19.48 31.74 -37.27
CA SER A 15 -18.26 32.50 -36.97
C SER A 15 -18.18 33.01 -35.52
N VAL A 16 -19.33 33.25 -34.87
CA VAL A 16 -19.42 33.70 -33.48
C VAL A 16 -19.62 32.52 -32.53
N ALA A 17 -20.46 31.55 -32.91
CA ALA A 17 -20.79 30.39 -32.08
C ALA A 17 -19.60 29.46 -31.90
N THR A 18 -18.77 29.23 -32.93
CA THR A 18 -17.62 28.33 -32.83
C THR A 18 -16.59 28.79 -31.79
N PRO A 19 -16.08 30.03 -31.78
CA PRO A 19 -15.18 30.51 -30.72
C PRO A 19 -15.79 30.44 -29.33
N ILE A 20 -17.08 30.77 -29.17
CA ILE A 20 -17.78 30.69 -27.88
C ILE A 20 -17.85 29.26 -27.39
N LEU A 21 -18.19 28.31 -28.26
CA LEU A 21 -18.29 26.89 -27.93
C LEU A 21 -16.91 26.31 -27.59
N VAL A 22 -15.86 26.70 -28.31
CA VAL A 22 -14.47 26.33 -27.99
C VAL A 22 -14.05 26.87 -26.62
N LEU A 23 -14.35 28.14 -26.31
CA LEU A 23 -14.05 28.72 -25.00
C LEU A 23 -14.82 27.99 -23.89
N PHE A 24 -16.08 27.67 -24.12
CA PHE A 24 -16.91 26.94 -23.15
C PHE A 24 -16.39 25.53 -22.89
N LEU A 25 -16.12 24.75 -23.95
CA LEU A 25 -15.56 23.40 -23.83
C LEU A 25 -14.16 23.41 -23.20
N SER A 26 -13.32 24.38 -23.55
CA SER A 26 -11.98 24.53 -22.96
C SER A 26 -12.06 24.85 -21.47
N SER A 27 -13.00 25.71 -21.07
CA SER A 27 -13.21 26.06 -19.66
C SER A 27 -13.67 24.85 -18.84
N ILE A 28 -14.57 24.03 -19.39
CA ILE A 28 -15.01 22.77 -18.75
C ILE A 28 -13.85 21.78 -18.66
N GLY A 29 -13.12 21.59 -19.76
CA GLY A 29 -11.96 20.69 -19.81
C GLY A 29 -10.88 21.08 -18.81
N TRP A 30 -10.60 22.38 -18.66
CA TRP A 30 -9.60 22.87 -17.70
C TRP A 30 -10.03 22.65 -16.25
N LYS A 31 -11.31 22.85 -15.93
CA LYS A 31 -11.85 22.57 -14.59
C LYS A 31 -11.76 21.08 -14.25
N ALA A 32 -12.18 20.21 -15.17
CA ALA A 32 -12.10 18.76 -14.98
C ALA A 32 -10.65 18.29 -14.81
N LYS A 33 -9.72 18.80 -15.64
CA LYS A 33 -8.29 18.52 -15.53
C LYS A 33 -7.74 18.94 -14.17
N LYS A 34 -8.05 20.15 -13.70
CA LYS A 34 -7.59 20.67 -12.41
C LYS A 34 -8.08 19.82 -11.24
N ASP A 35 -9.33 19.35 -11.28
CA ASP A 35 -9.88 18.49 -10.23
C ASP A 35 -9.19 17.11 -10.21
N ILE A 36 -8.86 16.55 -11.37
CA ILE A 36 -8.10 15.31 -11.50
C ILE A 36 -6.66 15.50 -11.00
N GLU A 37 -5.96 16.53 -11.45
CA GLU A 37 -4.60 16.84 -11.03
C GLU A 37 -4.51 17.03 -9.51
N ARG A 38 -5.47 17.74 -8.91
CA ARG A 38 -5.53 17.91 -7.45
C ARG A 38 -5.68 16.58 -6.73
N LYS A 39 -6.53 15.67 -7.23
CA LYS A 39 -6.71 14.33 -6.63
C LYS A 39 -5.44 13.51 -6.74
N VAL A 40 -4.80 13.50 -7.90
CA VAL A 40 -3.54 12.79 -8.14
C VAL A 40 -2.41 13.35 -7.26
N GLU A 41 -2.32 14.67 -7.10
CA GLU A 41 -1.33 15.29 -6.22
C GLU A 41 -1.55 14.90 -4.75
N LEU A 42 -2.80 14.93 -4.28
CA LEU A 42 -3.16 14.48 -2.93
C LEU A 42 -2.83 13.00 -2.72
N GLU A 43 -3.17 12.15 -3.69
CA GLU A 43 -2.82 10.73 -3.65
C GLU A 43 -1.31 10.51 -3.60
N ASN A 44 -0.53 11.24 -4.38
CA ASN A 44 0.93 11.13 -4.39
C ASN A 44 1.54 11.56 -3.04
N LYS A 45 1.08 12.68 -2.46
CA LYS A 45 1.53 13.11 -1.13
C LYS A 45 1.22 12.07 -0.07
N LEU A 46 -0.01 11.56 -0.06
CA LEU A 46 -0.41 10.51 0.87
C LEU A 46 0.35 9.20 0.62
N ARG A 47 0.77 8.93 -0.60
CA ARG A 47 1.52 7.72 -0.94
C ARG A 47 2.89 7.70 -0.27
N ASP A 48 3.62 8.82 -0.29
CA ASP A 48 4.94 8.88 0.34
C ASP A 48 4.82 8.71 1.86
N ASP A 49 3.85 9.39 2.49
CA ASP A 49 3.54 9.19 3.91
C ASP A 49 3.16 7.72 4.20
N ARG A 50 2.40 7.06 3.31
CA ARG A 50 2.03 5.64 3.46
C ARG A 50 3.24 4.74 3.44
N ILE A 51 4.18 4.94 2.50
CA ILE A 51 5.41 4.14 2.39
C ILE A 51 6.18 4.19 3.70
N ASP A 52 6.36 5.39 4.25
CA ASP A 52 7.10 5.56 5.50
C ASP A 52 6.43 4.81 6.65
N ILE A 53 5.11 4.92 6.78
CA ILE A 53 4.36 4.19 7.81
C ILE A 53 4.42 2.67 7.60
N TYR A 54 4.33 2.19 6.37
CA TYR A 54 4.47 0.77 6.07
C TYR A 54 5.86 0.25 6.44
N ASN A 55 6.93 1.00 6.16
CA ASN A 55 8.29 0.62 6.55
C ASN A 55 8.42 0.52 8.07
N GLN A 56 7.89 1.49 8.81
CA GLN A 56 7.94 1.48 10.28
C GLN A 56 7.13 0.33 10.89
N ILE A 57 6.00 -0.03 10.29
CA ILE A 57 5.20 -1.19 10.71
C ILE A 57 5.89 -2.51 10.37
N LEU A 58 6.59 -2.60 9.24
CA LEU A 58 7.24 -3.82 8.80
C LEU A 58 8.58 -4.07 9.50
N ASP A 59 9.22 -3.05 10.06
CA ASP A 59 10.56 -3.14 10.65
C ASP A 59 10.73 -4.28 11.68
N PRO A 60 9.83 -4.49 12.66
CA PRO A 60 10.01 -5.59 13.61
C PRO A 60 9.91 -6.98 12.95
N PHE A 61 9.08 -7.12 11.90
CA PHE A 61 8.99 -8.36 11.15
C PHE A 61 10.24 -8.61 10.31
N ILE A 62 10.84 -7.56 9.74
CA ILE A 62 12.12 -7.65 9.03
C ILE A 62 13.21 -8.14 9.99
N ILE A 63 13.23 -7.63 11.24
CA ILE A 63 14.17 -8.09 12.27
C ILE A 63 13.92 -9.56 12.61
N LEU A 64 12.67 -9.97 12.89
CA LEU A 64 12.33 -11.36 13.22
C LEU A 64 12.73 -12.35 12.11
N LEU A 65 12.46 -11.98 10.86
CA LEU A 65 12.70 -12.83 9.70
C LEU A 65 14.16 -12.81 9.23
N MET A 66 15.02 -11.97 9.82
CA MET A 66 16.44 -11.96 9.49
C MET A 66 17.10 -13.28 9.93
N PRO A 67 17.87 -13.95 9.04
CA PRO A 67 18.63 -15.13 9.41
C PRO A 67 19.61 -14.83 10.55
N GLU A 68 19.72 -15.77 11.49
CA GLU A 68 20.56 -15.60 12.68
C GLU A 68 22.04 -15.38 12.34
N THR A 69 22.51 -16.01 11.26
CA THR A 69 23.87 -15.83 10.72
C THR A 69 24.11 -14.40 10.24
N ALA A 70 23.13 -13.81 9.55
CA ALA A 70 23.18 -12.43 9.09
C ALA A 70 23.12 -11.45 10.27
N TRP A 71 22.20 -11.67 11.22
CA TRP A 71 22.07 -10.85 12.42
C TRP A 71 23.37 -10.74 13.22
N ARG A 72 24.01 -11.89 13.50
CA ARG A 72 25.27 -11.95 14.28
C ARG A 72 26.49 -11.41 13.54
N SER A 73 26.45 -11.38 12.20
CA SER A 73 27.56 -10.88 11.39
C SER A 73 27.71 -9.36 11.45
N ASP A 74 26.62 -8.64 11.78
CA ASP A 74 26.65 -7.19 11.93
C ASP A 74 27.27 -6.79 13.29
N LYS A 75 28.33 -5.98 13.23
CA LYS A 75 28.99 -5.42 14.42
C LYS A 75 28.04 -4.64 15.33
N LYS A 76 27.00 -4.02 14.77
CA LYS A 76 25.99 -3.23 15.52
C LYS A 76 25.03 -4.11 16.34
N ASN A 77 24.95 -5.40 16.01
CA ASN A 77 24.02 -6.36 16.60
C ASN A 77 24.71 -7.34 17.56
N LYS A 78 26.03 -7.22 17.72
CA LYS A 78 26.82 -8.09 18.60
C LYS A 78 26.31 -8.02 20.04
N GLY A 79 25.96 -9.18 20.60
CA GLY A 79 25.48 -9.31 21.98
C GLY A 79 24.01 -8.92 22.18
N LYS A 80 23.26 -8.64 21.10
CA LYS A 80 21.84 -8.33 21.16
C LYS A 80 20.99 -9.54 20.77
N ASN A 81 19.93 -9.79 21.52
CA ASN A 81 18.93 -10.80 21.19
C ASN A 81 17.95 -10.21 20.14
N LYS A 82 17.80 -10.92 19.02
CA LYS A 82 17.01 -10.47 17.87
C LYS A 82 15.51 -10.48 18.18
N GLU A 83 15.05 -11.58 18.76
CA GLU A 83 13.66 -11.80 19.15
C GLU A 83 13.21 -10.78 20.20
N GLU A 84 14.07 -10.49 21.19
CA GLU A 84 13.83 -9.48 22.21
C GLU A 84 13.70 -8.08 21.61
N ILE A 85 14.60 -7.69 20.70
CA ILE A 85 14.54 -6.37 20.05
C ILE A 85 13.28 -6.21 19.22
N ALA A 86 12.96 -7.18 18.38
CA ALA A 86 11.76 -7.11 17.57
C ALA A 86 10.50 -7.05 18.42
N THR A 87 10.43 -7.88 19.47
CA THR A 87 9.30 -7.90 20.40
C THR A 87 9.16 -6.56 21.13
N ASN A 88 10.26 -6.02 21.66
CA ASN A 88 10.25 -4.71 22.31
C ASN A 88 9.84 -3.58 21.36
N ASN A 89 10.28 -3.63 20.10
CA ASN A 89 9.86 -2.68 19.08
C ASN A 89 8.34 -2.77 18.85
N MET A 90 7.78 -3.97 18.67
CA MET A 90 6.32 -4.16 18.50
C MET A 90 5.49 -3.71 19.71
N LEU A 91 6.02 -3.88 20.92
CA LEU A 91 5.33 -3.48 22.16
C LEU A 91 5.46 -1.98 22.45
N SER A 92 6.35 -1.27 21.75
CA SER A 92 6.63 0.14 21.99
C SER A 92 5.43 1.05 21.73
N LEU A 93 5.39 2.19 22.41
CA LEU A 93 4.42 3.26 22.13
C LEU A 93 4.56 3.78 20.69
N GLU A 94 5.78 3.78 20.15
CA GLU A 94 6.06 4.26 18.80
C GLU A 94 5.40 3.37 17.75
N TYR A 95 5.54 2.04 17.89
CA TYR A 95 4.87 1.09 17.01
C TYR A 95 3.35 1.22 17.08
N ARG A 96 2.78 1.40 18.27
CA ARG A 96 1.34 1.69 18.42
C ARG A 96 0.94 2.97 17.68
N ARG A 97 1.75 4.03 17.73
CA ARG A 97 1.49 5.28 16.97
C ARG A 97 1.51 5.02 15.47
N TYR A 98 2.45 4.21 14.96
CA TYR A 98 2.46 3.82 13.56
C TYR A 98 1.21 3.01 13.19
N GLY A 99 0.75 2.12 14.08
CA GLY A 99 -0.49 1.36 13.87
C GLY A 99 -1.72 2.27 13.74
N PHE A 100 -1.83 3.29 14.60
CA PHE A 100 -2.89 4.30 14.48
C PHE A 100 -2.81 5.10 13.18
N LYS A 101 -1.60 5.50 12.76
CA LYS A 101 -1.42 6.20 11.48
C LYS A 101 -1.83 5.32 10.31
N LEU A 102 -1.42 4.06 10.30
CA LEU A 102 -1.82 3.08 9.28
C LEU A 102 -3.34 2.97 9.19
N ALA A 103 -4.04 2.85 10.32
CA ALA A 103 -5.50 2.76 10.36
C ALA A 103 -6.22 4.00 9.80
N LEU A 104 -5.59 5.19 9.84
CA LEU A 104 -6.17 6.44 9.34
C LEU A 104 -5.91 6.69 7.86
N MET A 105 -4.83 6.13 7.31
CA MET A 105 -4.32 6.52 5.99
C MET A 105 -4.31 5.39 4.96
N ALA A 106 -4.28 4.13 5.40
CA ALA A 106 -4.29 2.98 4.51
C ALA A 106 -5.71 2.70 4.02
N ASN A 107 -5.81 2.00 2.90
CA ASN A 107 -7.10 1.50 2.43
C ASN A 107 -7.60 0.34 3.30
N ASP A 108 -8.92 0.12 3.28
CA ASP A 108 -9.60 -0.84 4.15
C ASP A 108 -8.97 -2.23 4.12
N ALA A 109 -8.56 -2.73 2.95
CA ALA A 109 -7.96 -4.06 2.81
C ALA A 109 -6.62 -4.19 3.56
N VAL A 110 -5.79 -3.14 3.56
CA VAL A 110 -4.53 -3.10 4.32
C VAL A 110 -4.82 -3.05 5.82
N VAL A 111 -5.81 -2.25 6.24
CA VAL A 111 -6.20 -2.17 7.66
C VAL A 111 -6.73 -3.52 8.16
N LEU A 112 -7.59 -4.18 7.38
CA LEU A 112 -8.15 -5.49 7.72
C LEU A 112 -7.07 -6.57 7.81
N SER A 113 -6.16 -6.65 6.84
CA SER A 113 -5.08 -7.64 6.87
C SER A 113 -4.09 -7.38 8.02
N TYR A 114 -3.77 -6.12 8.31
CA TYR A 114 -2.97 -5.75 9.49
C TYR A 114 -3.66 -6.17 10.80
N ASN A 115 -4.97 -5.91 10.93
CA ASN A 115 -5.73 -6.30 12.11
C ASN A 115 -5.72 -7.82 12.30
N ASN A 116 -5.94 -8.59 11.24
CA ASN A 116 -5.90 -10.05 11.30
C ASN A 116 -4.52 -10.56 11.76
N LEU A 117 -3.45 -10.00 11.20
CA LEU A 117 -2.07 -10.31 11.60
C LEU A 117 -1.83 -10.01 13.08
N MET A 118 -2.16 -8.81 13.54
CA MET A 118 -1.90 -8.41 14.92
C MET A 118 -2.78 -9.15 15.93
N GLN A 119 -4.05 -9.42 15.60
CA GLN A 119 -4.93 -10.24 16.45
C GLN A 119 -4.38 -11.64 16.64
N HIS A 120 -3.85 -12.25 15.58
CA HIS A 120 -3.21 -13.55 15.68
C HIS A 120 -1.99 -13.53 16.62
N ILE A 121 -1.14 -12.49 16.53
CA ILE A 121 0.03 -12.34 17.40
C ILE A 121 -0.38 -12.20 18.87
N TYR A 122 -1.41 -11.41 19.17
CA TYR A 122 -1.91 -11.30 20.54
C TYR A 122 -2.50 -12.60 21.07
N ASN A 123 -3.22 -13.36 20.23
CA ASN A 123 -3.78 -14.65 20.62
C ASN A 123 -2.71 -15.74 20.83
N ILE A 124 -1.59 -15.68 20.11
CA ILE A 124 -0.44 -16.58 20.34
C ILE A 124 0.23 -16.26 21.69
N GLN A 125 0.35 -14.98 22.07
CA GLN A 125 0.93 -14.63 23.37
C GLN A 125 0.15 -15.20 24.55
N GLU A 126 -1.15 -15.48 24.38
CA GLU A 126 -2.00 -16.09 25.39
C GLU A 126 -1.96 -17.63 25.39
N ASN A 127 -1.61 -18.26 24.26
CA ASN A 127 -1.62 -19.71 24.08
C ASN A 127 -0.21 -20.18 23.72
N GLU A 128 0.50 -20.83 24.65
CA GLU A 128 1.94 -21.17 24.60
C GLU A 128 2.43 -21.98 23.36
N GLU A 129 1.57 -22.36 22.42
CA GLU A 129 1.93 -22.93 21.11
C GLU A 129 1.97 -21.86 20.01
N THR A 130 3.17 -21.54 19.54
CA THR A 130 3.36 -20.67 18.37
C THR A 130 3.51 -21.53 17.11
N ASP A 131 2.44 -21.65 16.32
CA ASP A 131 2.57 -22.13 14.94
C ASP A 131 3.03 -20.95 14.05
N PHE A 132 4.19 -21.12 13.43
CA PHE A 132 4.82 -20.11 12.58
C PHE A 132 4.14 -19.99 11.21
N VAL A 133 3.49 -21.05 10.74
CA VAL A 133 2.90 -21.11 9.39
C VAL A 133 1.71 -20.14 9.24
N PRO A 134 0.74 -20.08 10.17
CA PRO A 134 -0.36 -19.11 10.10
C PRO A 134 0.11 -17.66 10.20
N LEU A 135 1.10 -17.36 11.05
CA LEU A 135 1.69 -16.03 11.17
C LEU A 135 2.27 -15.56 9.85
N LEU A 136 3.05 -16.42 9.19
CA LEU A 136 3.68 -16.12 7.91
C LEU A 136 2.65 -15.90 6.80
N LYS A 137 1.57 -16.70 6.78
CA LYS A 137 0.46 -16.51 5.84
C LYS A 137 -0.18 -15.13 6.03
N LEU A 138 -0.50 -14.73 7.26
CA LEU A 138 -1.10 -13.43 7.57
C LEU A 138 -0.17 -12.27 7.22
N LEU A 139 1.13 -12.41 7.46
CA LEU A 139 2.13 -11.43 7.06
C LEU A 139 2.21 -11.30 5.54
N GLY A 140 2.22 -12.43 4.81
CA GLY A 140 2.20 -12.43 3.35
C GLY A 140 0.93 -11.79 2.78
N GLU A 141 -0.24 -12.04 3.38
CA GLU A 141 -1.50 -11.39 3.00
C GLU A 141 -1.44 -9.87 3.20
N PHE A 142 -0.91 -9.41 4.34
CA PHE A 142 -0.68 -7.99 4.60
C PHE A 142 0.25 -7.34 3.57
N LEU A 143 1.34 -8.02 3.17
CA LEU A 143 2.25 -7.53 2.13
C LEU A 143 1.61 -7.46 0.74
N VAL A 144 0.73 -8.41 0.39
CA VAL A 144 -0.05 -8.35 -0.85
C VAL A 144 -0.96 -7.13 -0.87
N GLU A 145 -1.65 -6.85 0.23
CA GLU A 145 -2.55 -5.71 0.31
C GLU A 145 -1.80 -4.36 0.28
N ILE A 146 -0.64 -4.26 0.94
CA ILE A 146 0.26 -3.11 0.79
C ILE A 146 0.67 -2.95 -0.68
N ARG A 147 1.08 -4.04 -1.33
CA ARG A 147 1.50 -3.98 -2.74
C ARG A 147 0.39 -3.46 -3.65
N LYS A 148 -0.85 -3.88 -3.41
CA LYS A 148 -2.04 -3.38 -4.13
C LYS A 148 -2.29 -1.90 -3.86
N SER A 149 -2.23 -1.47 -2.60
CA SER A 149 -2.43 -0.05 -2.21
C SER A 149 -1.37 0.90 -2.80
N MET A 150 -0.22 0.34 -3.19
CA MET A 150 0.86 1.04 -3.88
C MET A 150 0.72 1.10 -5.40
N GLY A 151 -0.40 0.63 -5.96
CA GLY A 151 -0.72 0.72 -7.40
C GLY A 151 -0.58 -0.59 -8.18
N ASN A 152 -0.29 -1.71 -7.52
CA ASN A 152 -0.23 -3.03 -8.16
C ASN A 152 -1.51 -3.85 -7.92
N GLU A 153 -2.67 -3.26 -8.21
CA GLU A 153 -3.98 -3.87 -7.92
C GLU A 153 -4.19 -5.24 -8.60
N SER A 154 -3.64 -5.41 -9.81
CA SER A 154 -3.75 -6.63 -10.62
C SER A 154 -2.66 -7.67 -10.32
N THR A 155 -1.99 -7.57 -9.16
CA THR A 155 -0.97 -8.55 -8.76
C THR A 155 -1.53 -9.97 -8.73
N LYS A 156 -0.76 -10.91 -9.30
CA LYS A 156 -1.05 -12.35 -9.25
C LYS A 156 -0.28 -13.06 -8.13
N LEU A 157 0.58 -12.33 -7.41
CA LEU A 157 1.34 -12.85 -6.28
C LEU A 157 0.39 -13.14 -5.12
N ASN A 158 0.52 -14.33 -4.54
CA ASN A 158 -0.16 -14.70 -3.31
C ASN A 158 0.75 -14.47 -2.09
N HIS A 159 0.24 -14.76 -0.89
CA HIS A 159 0.97 -14.59 0.37
C HIS A 159 2.29 -15.38 0.44
N TRP A 160 2.35 -16.59 -0.14
CA TRP A 160 3.60 -17.37 -0.18
C TRP A 160 4.64 -16.72 -1.07
N ASP A 161 4.22 -16.23 -2.23
CA ASP A 161 5.14 -15.62 -3.20
C ASP A 161 5.77 -14.34 -2.61
N MET A 162 5.08 -13.63 -1.71
CA MET A 162 5.61 -12.45 -1.02
C MET A 162 6.69 -12.79 0.03
N CYS A 163 6.62 -13.97 0.64
CA CYS A 163 7.51 -14.39 1.71
C CYS A 163 8.61 -15.37 1.26
N GLU A 164 8.55 -15.87 0.02
CA GLU A 164 9.41 -16.95 -0.47
C GLU A 164 10.90 -16.63 -0.36
N TRP A 165 11.28 -15.38 -0.63
CA TRP A 165 12.67 -14.94 -0.62
C TRP A 165 13.28 -14.86 0.79
N TRP A 166 12.47 -14.84 1.84
CA TRP A 166 12.92 -14.80 3.23
C TRP A 166 13.24 -16.16 3.82
N MET A 167 12.83 -17.25 3.17
CA MET A 167 12.83 -18.56 3.79
C MET A 167 13.38 -19.63 2.85
N SER A 168 14.36 -20.39 3.34
CA SER A 168 14.87 -21.58 2.65
C SER A 168 13.79 -22.61 2.33
N ASP A 169 12.78 -22.70 3.20
CA ASP A 169 11.77 -23.77 3.15
C ASP A 169 10.37 -23.30 2.72
N ALA A 170 10.22 -22.04 2.30
CA ALA A 170 8.92 -21.50 1.86
C ALA A 170 8.25 -22.35 0.77
N ARG A 171 9.04 -22.86 -0.20
CA ARG A 171 8.53 -23.76 -1.25
C ARG A 171 8.07 -25.12 -0.71
N LYS A 172 8.72 -25.63 0.33
CA LYS A 172 8.35 -26.92 0.96
C LYS A 172 7.05 -26.76 1.76
N ILE A 173 6.91 -25.66 2.51
CA ILE A 173 5.68 -25.32 3.26
C ILE A 173 4.51 -25.16 2.29
N LYS A 174 4.68 -24.39 1.21
CA LYS A 174 3.66 -24.19 0.16
C LYS A 174 3.15 -25.50 -0.42
N ASN A 175 4.01 -26.51 -0.53
CA ASN A 175 3.71 -27.82 -1.09
C ASN A 175 3.27 -28.87 -0.05
N GLY A 176 3.13 -28.49 1.23
CA GLY A 176 2.73 -29.41 2.31
C GLY A 176 3.77 -30.49 2.63
N GLN A 177 5.05 -30.18 2.48
CA GLN A 177 6.18 -31.13 2.65
C GLN A 177 6.86 -31.01 4.03
N LEU A 178 6.19 -30.42 5.02
CA LEU A 178 6.64 -30.24 6.40
C LEU A 178 5.59 -30.80 7.37
#